data_AF-A0A933NSE2-F1
#
_entry.id   AF-A0A933NSE2-F1
#
_cell.length_a   1.000
_cell.length_b   1.000
_cell.length_c   1.000
_cell.angle_alpha   90.00
_cell.angle_beta   90.00
_cell.angle_gamma   90.00
#
_symmetry.space_group_name_H-M   'P 1'
#
loop_
_entity.id
_entity.type
_entity.pdbx_description
1 polymer ?
#
loop_
_entity_poly.entity_id
_entity_poly.type
_entity_poly.pdbx_seq_one_letter_code
_entity_poly.pdbx_strand_id
1 'polypeptide(L)'
;MATSDTSTSVARMRVELFRGMGPDEKSVMVEQMSEESRELARYGIRQRHPSYVSAEVEHALHRLLVGDGLADKVWPEFTHLRP
;
A
#
# COMPACT_ATOMS: atom_id res chain seq x y z
N MET A 1 5.59 -21.40 -3.19
CA MET A 1 6.92 -21.31 -2.55
C MET A 1 6.73 -21.11 -1.07
N ALA A 2 7.27 -21.98 -0.22
CA ALA A 2 7.40 -21.68 1.20
C ALA A 2 8.46 -20.58 1.34
N THR A 3 8.12 -19.47 1.99
CA THR A 3 9.10 -18.49 2.47
C THR A 3 9.96 -19.18 3.53
N SER A 4 11.27 -18.98 3.53
CA SER A 4 12.20 -19.72 4.41
C SER A 4 11.91 -19.56 5.92
N ASP A 5 11.19 -18.50 6.30
CA ASP A 5 10.79 -18.17 7.66
C ASP A 5 9.32 -18.54 7.97
N THR A 6 8.72 -19.42 7.17
CA THR A 6 7.35 -19.91 7.41
C THR A 6 7.30 -21.40 7.19
N SER A 7 6.95 -22.14 8.25
CA SER A 7 6.83 -23.59 8.15
C SER A 7 5.77 -23.98 7.12
N THR A 8 5.98 -25.13 6.47
CA THR A 8 5.06 -25.64 5.44
C THR A 8 3.63 -25.84 5.98
N SER A 9 3.48 -26.17 7.26
CA SER A 9 2.17 -26.31 7.91
C SER A 9 1.46 -24.96 8.05
N VAL A 10 2.17 -23.90 8.43
CA VAL A 10 1.61 -22.54 8.54
C VAL A 10 1.26 -21.98 7.16
N ALA A 11 2.11 -22.19 6.16
CA ALA A 11 1.82 -21.79 4.78
C ALA A 11 0.55 -22.47 4.26
N ARG A 12 0.38 -23.78 4.52
CA ARG A 12 -0.83 -24.53 4.14
C ARG A 12 -2.07 -24.03 4.89
N MET A 13 -1.95 -23.79 6.19
CA MET A 13 -3.04 -23.24 7.00
C MET A 13 -3.52 -21.89 6.48
N ARG A 14 -2.60 -20.97 6.10
CA ARG A 14 -2.97 -19.67 5.50
C ARG A 14 -3.78 -19.85 4.22
N VAL A 15 -3.37 -20.75 3.33
CA VAL A 15 -4.09 -21.02 2.08
C VAL A 15 -5.52 -21.51 2.36
N GLU A 16 -5.70 -22.44 3.29
CA GLU A 16 -7.03 -22.96 3.63
C GLU A 16 -7.90 -21.89 4.31
N LEU A 17 -7.32 -21.01 5.13
CA LEU A 17 -8.00 -19.85 5.70
C LEU A 17 -8.54 -18.91 4.61
N PHE A 18 -7.70 -18.53 3.65
CA PHE A 18 -8.13 -17.66 2.54
C PHE A 18 -9.17 -18.32 1.63
N ARG A 19 -9.11 -19.65 1.46
CA ARG A 19 -10.10 -20.42 0.70
C ARG A 19 -11.44 -20.47 1.40
N GLY A 20 -11.43 -20.60 2.73
CA GLY A 20 -12.64 -20.63 3.56
C GLY A 20 -13.39 -19.30 3.65
N MET A 21 -12.71 -18.17 3.42
CA MET A 21 -13.33 -16.84 3.50
C MET A 21 -14.37 -16.60 2.39
N GLY A 22 -15.51 -16.06 2.79
CA GLY A 22 -16.53 -15.53 1.91
C GLY A 22 -16.09 -14.23 1.21
N PRO A 23 -16.85 -13.75 0.20
CA PRO A 23 -16.55 -12.51 -0.52
C PRO A 23 -16.48 -11.27 0.38
N ASP A 24 -17.37 -11.16 1.37
CA ASP A 24 -17.43 -10.01 2.27
C ASP A 24 -16.22 -9.95 3.19
N GLU A 25 -15.84 -11.09 3.78
CA GLU A 25 -14.66 -11.22 4.64
C GLU A 25 -13.37 -10.88 3.87
N LYS A 26 -13.29 -11.33 2.60
CA LYS A 26 -12.17 -10.97 1.71
C LYS A 26 -12.13 -9.48 1.43
N SER A 27 -13.28 -8.84 1.24
CA SER A 27 -13.37 -7.42 0.93
C SER A 27 -12.90 -6.58 2.11
N VAL A 28 -13.37 -6.89 3.33
CA VAL A 28 -12.90 -6.26 4.58
C VAL A 28 -11.39 -6.43 4.75
N MET A 29 -10.87 -7.63 4.50
CA MET A 29 -9.44 -7.89 4.63
C MET A 29 -8.61 -7.11 3.61
N VAL A 30 -9.04 -7.06 2.34
CA VAL A 30 -8.35 -6.30 1.29
C VAL A 30 -8.34 -4.82 1.62
N GLU A 31 -9.45 -4.27 2.12
CA GLU A 31 -9.54 -2.87 2.54
C GLU A 31 -8.56 -2.57 3.67
N GLN A 32 -8.55 -3.39 4.73
CA GLN A 32 -7.63 -3.24 5.85
C GLN A 32 -6.16 -3.30 5.40
N MET A 33 -5.79 -4.33 4.63
CA MET A 33 -4.42 -4.48 4.12
C MET A 33 -4.01 -3.32 3.22
N SER A 34 -4.95 -2.78 2.44
CA SER A 34 -4.70 -1.62 1.58
C SER A 34 -4.41 -0.38 2.41
N GLU A 35 -5.14 -0.15 3.50
CA GLU A 35 -4.89 1.01 4.35
C GLU A 35 -3.58 0.89 5.12
N GLU A 36 -3.29 -0.27 5.70
CA GLU A 36 -2.00 -0.53 6.37
C GLU A 36 -0.82 -0.32 5.41
N SER A 37 -0.95 -0.76 4.15
CA SER A 37 0.07 -0.53 3.12
C SER A 37 0.26 0.95 2.80
N ARG A 38 -0.83 1.74 2.74
CA ARG A 38 -0.77 3.18 2.52
C ARG A 38 -0.17 3.92 3.72
N GLU A 39 -0.49 3.53 4.95
CA GLU A 39 0.13 4.10 6.14
C GLU A 39 1.64 3.88 6.17
N LEU A 40 2.09 2.65 5.88
CA LEU A 40 3.52 2.34 5.76
C LEU A 40 4.19 3.18 4.66
N ALA A 41 3.54 3.34 3.51
CA ALA A 41 4.05 4.19 2.43
C ALA A 41 4.16 5.66 2.87
N ARG A 42 3.15 6.22 3.56
CA ARG A 42 3.21 7.59 4.12
C ARG A 42 4.37 7.74 5.10
N TYR A 43 4.61 6.74 5.93
CA TYR A 43 5.74 6.74 6.87
C TYR A 43 7.07 6.80 6.14
N GLY A 44 7.23 5.97 5.10
CA GLY A 44 8.42 5.96 4.24
C GLY A 44 8.63 7.29 3.51
N ILE A 45 7.57 7.89 2.97
CA ILE A 45 7.60 9.21 2.32
C ILE A 45 8.09 10.27 3.30
N ARG A 46 7.50 10.36 4.50
CA ARG A 46 7.93 11.33 5.54
C ARG A 46 9.37 11.13 5.96
N GLN A 47 9.84 9.88 6.03
CA GLN A 47 11.23 9.59 6.37
C GLN A 47 12.21 10.07 5.28
N ARG A 48 11.86 9.88 4.00
CA ARG A 48 12.70 10.32 2.86
C ARG A 48 12.62 11.82 2.61
N HIS A 49 11.48 12.42 2.91
CA HIS A 49 11.19 13.84 2.66
C HIS A 49 10.67 14.52 3.93
N PRO A 50 11.53 14.79 4.94
CA PRO A 50 11.10 15.35 6.22
C PRO A 50 10.50 16.76 6.12
N SER A 51 10.77 17.48 5.02
CA SER A 51 10.21 18.82 4.77
C SER A 51 8.82 18.80 4.15
N TYR A 52 8.31 17.63 3.73
CA TYR A 52 6.99 17.54 3.13
C TYR A 52 5.90 17.80 4.17
N VAL A 53 4.97 18.70 3.83
CA VAL A 53 3.74 18.89 4.60
C VAL A 53 2.75 17.76 4.28
N SER A 54 1.71 17.62 5.10
CA SER A 54 0.74 16.52 4.96
C SER A 54 0.14 16.39 3.55
N ALA A 55 -0.18 17.50 2.89
CA ALA A 55 -0.68 17.47 1.51
C ALA A 55 0.34 16.90 0.54
N GLU A 56 1.61 17.30 0.64
CA GLU A 56 2.69 16.80 -0.23
C GLU A 56 2.93 15.30 -0.01
N VAL A 57 2.81 14.82 1.23
CA VAL A 57 2.87 13.37 1.52
C VAL A 57 1.75 12.61 0.82
N GLU A 58 0.51 13.11 0.84
CA GLU A 58 -0.60 12.45 0.16
C GLU A 58 -0.45 12.48 -1.37
N HIS A 59 0.01 13.58 -1.96
CA HIS A 59 0.25 13.64 -3.41
C HIS A 59 1.43 12.77 -3.86
N ALA A 60 2.47 12.66 -3.04
CA ALA A 60 3.55 11.70 -3.26
C ALA A 60 3.04 10.24 -3.16
N LEU A 61 2.14 9.93 -2.22
CA LEU A 61 1.47 8.63 -2.15
C LEU A 61 0.63 8.36 -3.40
N HIS A 62 -0.19 9.33 -3.84
CA HIS A 62 -0.98 9.18 -5.06
C HIS A 62 -0.10 8.90 -6.27
N ARG A 63 1.03 9.60 -6.42
CA ARG A 63 2.01 9.34 -7.48
C ARG A 63 2.55 7.91 -7.43
N LEU A 64 2.82 7.37 -6.24
CA LEU A 64 3.24 5.97 -6.08
C LEU A 64 2.16 4.98 -6.52
N LEU A 65 0.88 5.28 -6.25
CA LEU A 65 -0.24 4.38 -6.52
C LEU A 65 -0.67 4.37 -8.00
N VAL A 66 -0.76 5.53 -8.63
CA VAL A 66 -1.27 5.66 -10.01
C VAL A 66 -0.20 5.90 -11.06
N GLY A 67 1.04 6.17 -10.62
CA GLY A 67 2.15 6.53 -11.47
C GLY A 67 2.13 7.99 -11.93
N ASP A 68 3.32 8.45 -12.32
CA ASP A 68 3.61 9.81 -12.76
C ASP A 68 2.63 10.35 -13.80
N GLY A 69 2.36 9.58 -14.86
CA GLY A 69 1.55 10.05 -15.98
C GLY A 69 0.08 10.34 -15.65
N LEU A 70 -0.52 9.64 -14.67
CA LEU A 70 -1.87 9.96 -14.21
C LEU A 70 -1.83 11.04 -13.12
N ALA A 71 -0.84 10.97 -12.22
CA ALA A 71 -0.67 11.97 -11.17
C ALA A 71 -0.49 13.38 -11.74
N ASP A 72 0.35 13.56 -12.77
CA ASP A 72 0.61 14.86 -13.40
C ASP A 72 -0.63 15.45 -14.11
N LYS A 73 -1.57 14.59 -14.54
CA LYS A 73 -2.83 15.04 -15.17
C LYS A 73 -3.87 15.47 -14.14
N VAL A 74 -3.92 14.81 -13.00
CA VAL A 74 -4.93 15.06 -11.95
C VAL A 74 -4.46 16.14 -10.96
N TRP A 75 -3.15 16.20 -10.70
CA TRP A 75 -2.50 17.07 -9.71
C TRP A 75 -1.25 17.76 -10.28
N PRO A 76 -1.39 18.59 -11.32
CA PRO A 76 -0.26 19.20 -12.03
C PRO A 76 0.63 20.06 -11.12
N GLU A 77 0.07 20.71 -10.10
CA GLU A 77 0.80 21.54 -9.13
C GLU A 77 1.78 20.72 -8.25
N PHE A 78 1.57 19.40 -8.17
CA PHE A 78 2.39 18.47 -7.39
C PHE A 78 3.36 17.63 -8.22
N THR A 79 3.55 17.96 -9.51
CA THR A 79 4.44 17.24 -10.45
C THR A 79 5.89 17.11 -9.94
N HIS A 80 6.34 18.07 -9.15
CA HIS A 80 7.72 18.11 -8.63
C HIS A 80 7.94 17.17 -7.43
N LEU A 81 6.88 16.61 -6.85
CA LEU A 81 6.98 15.73 -5.69
C LEU A 81 7.48 14.34 -6.07
N ARG A 82 8.18 13.71 -5.12
CA ARG A 82 8.74 12.36 -5.25
C ARG A 82 8.24 11.49 -4.09
N PRO A 83 7.84 10.23 -4.34
CA PRO A 83 7.48 9.29 -3.29
C PRO A 83 8.68 8.83 -2.44
#